data_AF-A0NQ86-F1
#
_entry.id   AF-A0NQ86-F1
#
_cell.length_a   1.000
_cell.length_b   1.000
_cell.length_c   1.000
_cell.angle_alpha   90.00
_cell.angle_beta   90.00
_cell.angle_gamma   90.00
#
_symmetry.space_group_name_H-M   'P 1'
#
loop_
_entity.id
_entity.type
_entity.pdbx_description
1 polymer ?
#
loop_
_entity_poly.entity_id
_entity_poly.type
_entity_poly.pdbx_seq_one_letter_code
_entity_poly.pdbx_strand_id
1 'polypeptide(L)'
;MASKTTMKIQFPLGGIIPKDVLKSAKDRVCEPGEVVTVPIAYGEHLVSDRFAEKATSTTKPVQSSEGADKKKAELAGLEKAVAAAKEALESAESDEAKATAQAALDGAESALADAKS
;
A
#
# COMPACT_ATOMS: atom_id res chain seq x y z
N MET A 1 12.32 26.70 -19.17
CA MET A 1 11.62 25.45 -18.80
C MET A 1 11.73 25.31 -17.29
N ALA A 2 10.76 25.85 -16.54
CA ALA A 2 10.84 25.90 -15.08
C ALA A 2 10.72 24.49 -14.51
N SER A 3 11.78 24.03 -13.85
CA SER A 3 11.80 22.86 -13.00
C SER A 3 10.60 22.94 -12.06
N LYS A 4 9.60 22.08 -12.25
CA LYS A 4 8.40 22.06 -11.42
C LYS A 4 8.81 21.67 -10.00
N THR A 5 9.05 22.65 -9.15
CA THR A 5 9.30 22.38 -7.74
C THR A 5 8.01 21.83 -7.15
N THR A 6 8.05 20.57 -6.73
CA THR A 6 6.95 19.85 -6.11
C THR A 6 7.22 19.66 -4.62
N MET A 7 6.17 19.60 -3.81
CA MET A 7 6.26 19.23 -2.40
C MET A 7 5.29 18.11 -2.06
N LYS A 8 5.55 17.45 -0.93
CA LYS A 8 4.64 16.46 -0.35
C LYS A 8 3.75 17.16 0.67
N ILE A 9 2.45 16.98 0.53
CA ILE A 9 1.45 17.43 1.49
C ILE A 9 0.59 16.23 1.89
N GLN A 10 -0.02 16.30 3.07
CA GLN A 10 -1.04 15.34 3.51
C GLN A 10 -2.37 16.05 3.67
N PHE A 11 -3.47 15.39 3.27
CA PHE A 11 -4.82 15.89 3.49
C PHE A 11 -5.41 15.25 4.75
N PRO A 12 -5.49 15.93 5.90
CA PRO A 12 -5.96 15.33 7.15
C PRO A 12 -7.41 14.83 7.09
N LEU A 13 -8.26 15.45 6.26
CA LEU A 13 -9.68 15.08 6.09
C LEU A 13 -9.96 14.40 4.74
N GLY A 14 -8.92 14.15 3.93
CA GLY A 14 -9.07 13.75 2.54
C GLY A 14 -9.48 14.93 1.65
N GLY A 15 -9.46 14.72 0.34
CA GLY A 15 -9.79 15.76 -0.62
C GLY A 15 -9.70 15.29 -2.06
N ILE A 16 -10.05 16.15 -3.01
CA ILE A 16 -9.93 15.86 -4.44
C ILE A 16 -8.95 16.87 -5.03
N ILE A 17 -7.84 16.38 -5.58
CA ILE A 17 -6.93 17.22 -6.36
C ILE A 17 -7.39 17.21 -7.82
N PRO A 18 -7.65 18.39 -8.40
CA PRO A 18 -8.00 18.49 -9.81
C PRO A 18 -6.91 17.94 -10.72
N LYS A 19 -7.32 17.27 -11.79
CA LYS A 19 -6.40 16.67 -12.79
C LYS A 19 -5.41 17.67 -13.39
N ASP A 20 -5.82 18.93 -13.54
CA ASP A 20 -5.03 20.03 -14.10
C ASP A 20 -3.80 20.35 -13.24
N VAL A 21 -3.96 20.25 -11.91
CA VAL A 21 -2.90 20.52 -10.94
C VAL A 21 -1.81 19.44 -11.03
N LEU A 22 -2.21 18.18 -11.16
CA LEU A 22 -1.30 17.04 -11.25
C LEU A 22 -0.88 16.69 -12.68
N LYS A 23 -1.39 17.40 -13.69
CA LYS A 23 -1.31 17.01 -15.12
C LYS A 23 -1.65 15.53 -15.34
N SER A 24 -2.64 15.03 -14.60
CA SER A 24 -3.09 13.64 -14.66
C SER A 24 -4.30 13.51 -15.59
N ALA A 25 -4.63 12.29 -16.01
CA ALA A 25 -5.77 12.05 -16.91
C ALA A 25 -7.13 12.22 -16.20
N LYS A 26 -7.16 12.11 -14.87
CA LYS A 26 -8.37 12.16 -14.03
C LYS A 26 -8.08 12.87 -12.72
N ASP A 27 -9.14 13.34 -12.09
CA ASP A 27 -9.08 13.95 -10.76
C ASP A 27 -8.63 12.89 -9.75
N ARG A 28 -7.71 13.29 -8.87
CA ARG A 28 -7.13 12.40 -7.88
C ARG A 28 -7.89 12.58 -6.57
N VAL A 29 -8.66 11.57 -6.19
CA VAL A 29 -9.21 11.47 -4.84
C VAL A 29 -8.06 11.10 -3.91
N CYS A 30 -7.88 11.87 -2.84
CA CYS A 30 -6.89 11.68 -1.80
C CYS A 30 -7.64 11.27 -0.53
N GLU A 31 -7.28 10.13 0.04
CA GLU A 31 -7.87 9.66 1.28
C GLU A 31 -7.38 10.49 2.48
N PRO A 32 -8.12 10.48 3.60
CA PRO A 32 -7.67 11.12 4.83
C PRO A 32 -6.30 10.59 5.28
N GLY A 33 -5.35 11.49 5.47
CA GLY A 33 -3.97 11.17 5.80
C GLY A 33 -3.08 10.76 4.61
N GLU A 34 -3.61 10.70 3.38
CA GLU A 34 -2.79 10.34 2.22
C GLU A 34 -1.78 11.43 1.88
N VAL A 35 -0.51 11.03 1.80
CA VAL A 35 0.60 11.89 1.37
C VAL A 35 0.65 11.96 -0.15
N VAL A 36 0.44 13.15 -0.68
CA VAL A 36 0.42 13.42 -2.13
C VAL A 36 1.43 14.47 -2.54
N THR A 37 2.03 14.24 -3.72
CA THR A 37 3.00 15.15 -4.31
C THR A 37 2.28 16.15 -5.21
N VAL A 38 2.35 17.43 -4.85
CA VAL A 38 1.72 18.53 -5.59
C VAL A 38 2.73 19.62 -5.96
N PRO A 39 2.45 20.49 -6.94
CA PRO A 39 3.26 21.68 -7.19
C PRO A 39 3.34 22.58 -5.95
N ILE A 40 4.51 23.20 -5.68
CA ILE A 40 4.71 24.03 -4.49
C ILE A 40 3.68 25.14 -4.38
N ALA A 41 3.44 25.90 -5.46
CA ALA A 41 2.46 26.98 -5.44
C ALA A 41 1.08 26.51 -4.96
N TYR A 42 0.63 25.34 -5.43
CA TYR A 42 -0.65 24.77 -5.02
C TYR A 42 -0.65 24.27 -3.57
N GLY A 43 0.38 23.51 -3.18
CA GLY A 43 0.46 22.98 -1.81
C GLY A 43 0.62 24.08 -0.75
N GLU A 44 1.25 25.22 -1.05
CA GLU A 44 1.41 26.30 -0.07
C GLU A 44 0.10 26.99 0.20
N HIS A 45 -0.75 27.18 -0.82
CA HIS A 45 -2.12 27.65 -0.63
C HIS A 45 -2.92 26.69 0.23
N LEU A 46 -2.85 25.37 -0.02
CA LEU A 46 -3.58 24.38 0.77
C LEU A 46 -3.12 24.35 2.24
N VAL A 47 -1.82 24.51 2.48
CA VAL A 47 -1.27 24.56 3.84
C VAL A 47 -1.64 25.86 4.54
N SER A 48 -1.59 26.98 3.83
CA SER A 48 -2.01 28.29 4.35
C SER A 48 -3.48 28.32 4.73
N ASP A 49 -4.34 27.65 3.95
CA ASP A 49 -5.78 27.59 4.17
C ASP A 49 -6.19 26.44 5.10
N ARG A 50 -5.22 25.72 5.69
CA ARG A 50 -5.42 24.57 6.59
C ARG A 50 -6.15 23.37 5.97
N PHE A 51 -6.26 23.31 4.64
CA PHE A 51 -6.77 22.15 3.93
C PHE A 51 -5.77 20.99 3.89
N ALA A 52 -4.47 21.29 3.95
CA ALA A 52 -3.40 20.29 3.95
C ALA A 52 -2.29 20.64 4.93
N GLU A 53 -1.42 19.68 5.22
CA GLU A 53 -0.22 19.90 6.03
C GLU A 53 1.03 19.54 5.24
N LYS A 54 2.13 20.28 5.45
CA LYS A 54 3.43 19.94 4.82
C LYS A 54 3.90 18.60 5.39
N ALA A 55 3.95 17.58 4.54
CA ALA A 55 4.52 16.29 4.88
C ALA A 55 6.05 16.38 4.78
N THR A 56 6.68 16.99 5.79
CA THR A 56 8.14 16.97 5.93
C THR A 56 8.55 15.55 6.30
N SER A 57 9.29 14.89 5.41
CA SER A 57 9.90 13.59 5.67
C SER A 57 11.00 13.70 6.73
N THR A 58 10.62 13.96 7.98
CA THR A 58 11.47 13.80 9.16
C THR A 58 10.59 13.25 10.28
N THR A 59 10.61 11.92 10.41
CA THR A 59 10.33 11.14 11.63
C THR A 59 9.06 11.47 12.41
N LYS A 60 7.99 10.73 12.11
CA LYS A 60 7.44 9.67 12.99
C LYS A 60 6.34 8.94 12.22
N PRO A 61 6.30 7.59 12.23
CA PRO A 61 5.12 6.88 11.79
C PRO A 61 4.01 7.25 12.77
N VAL A 62 3.11 8.15 12.37
CA VAL A 62 1.87 8.36 13.12
C VAL A 62 1.02 7.14 12.84
N GLN A 63 1.18 6.20 13.75
CA GLN A 63 0.29 5.09 14.03
C GLN A 63 -1.14 5.64 14.04
N SER A 64 -1.87 5.45 12.96
CA SER A 64 -3.32 5.63 12.90
C SER A 64 -3.87 4.44 12.12
N SER A 65 -4.26 3.43 12.91
CA SER A 65 -5.25 2.41 12.55
C SER A 65 -5.08 1.63 11.23
N GLU A 66 -4.01 0.83 11.09
CA GLU A 66 -3.99 -0.32 10.15
C GLU A 66 -3.63 -1.63 10.85
N GLY A 67 -4.29 -1.89 11.98
CA GLY A 67 -4.40 -3.27 12.49
C GLY A 67 -5.30 -4.16 11.61
N ALA A 68 -6.10 -3.56 10.72
CA ALA A 68 -7.00 -4.26 9.81
C ALA A 68 -6.38 -4.51 8.41
N ASP A 69 -5.67 -3.53 7.84
CA ASP A 69 -5.06 -3.69 6.51
C ASP A 69 -3.79 -4.55 6.51
N LYS A 70 -3.01 -4.55 7.61
CA LYS A 70 -1.90 -5.51 7.74
C LYS A 70 -2.39 -6.94 7.76
N LYS A 71 -3.43 -7.25 8.54
CA LYS A 71 -4.04 -8.58 8.53
C LYS A 71 -4.58 -8.94 7.15
N LYS A 72 -5.20 -8.00 6.42
CA LYS A 72 -5.72 -8.25 5.07
C LYS A 72 -4.60 -8.45 4.04
N ALA A 73 -3.50 -7.71 4.14
CA ALA A 73 -2.31 -7.87 3.30
C ALA A 73 -1.52 -9.14 3.62
N GLU A 74 -1.41 -9.51 4.91
CA GLU A 74 -0.80 -10.75 5.38
C GLU A 74 -1.64 -11.96 4.95
N LEU A 75 -2.97 -11.90 5.07
CA LEU A 75 -3.89 -12.91 4.54
C LEU A 75 -3.75 -13.07 3.03
N ALA A 76 -3.74 -11.96 2.28
CA ALA A 76 -3.56 -12.01 0.83
C ALA A 76 -2.17 -12.55 0.42
N GLY A 77 -1.14 -12.31 1.24
CA GLY A 77 0.20 -12.87 1.06
C GLY A 77 0.25 -14.38 1.35
N LEU A 78 -0.39 -14.82 2.43
CA LEU A 78 -0.52 -16.23 2.80
C LEU A 78 -1.37 -17.01 1.79
N GLU A 79 -2.46 -16.44 1.29
CA GLU A 79 -3.30 -17.05 0.24
C GLU A 79 -2.51 -17.26 -1.06
N LYS A 80 -1.65 -16.30 -1.42
CA LYS A 80 -0.72 -16.46 -2.56
C LYS A 80 0.36 -17.50 -2.29
N ALA A 81 0.86 -17.60 -1.05
CA ALA A 81 1.85 -18.61 -0.69
C ALA A 81 1.28 -20.03 -0.78
N VAL A 82 0.04 -20.24 -0.33
CA VAL A 82 -0.69 -21.51 -0.47
C VAL A 82 -0.91 -21.84 -1.96
N ALA A 83 -1.34 -20.86 -2.77
CA ALA A 83 -1.53 -21.07 -4.20
C ALA A 83 -0.22 -21.44 -4.93
N ALA A 84 0.88 -20.73 -4.63
CA ALA A 84 2.19 -21.01 -5.20
C ALA A 84 2.74 -22.38 -4.78
N ALA A 85 2.53 -22.78 -3.52
CA ALA A 85 2.90 -24.11 -3.03
C ALA A 85 2.07 -25.22 -3.68
N LYS A 86 0.78 -24.97 -3.95
CA LYS A 86 -0.10 -25.89 -4.71
C LYS A 86 0.35 -26.05 -6.16
N GLU A 87 0.65 -24.95 -6.85
CA GLU A 87 1.20 -24.98 -8.21
C GLU A 87 2.56 -25.70 -8.27
N ALA A 88 3.42 -25.48 -7.27
CA ALA A 88 4.70 -26.19 -7.16
C ALA A 88 4.50 -27.70 -6.91
N LEU A 89 3.48 -28.09 -6.15
CA LEU A 89 3.12 -29.50 -5.93
C LEU A 89 2.56 -30.15 -7.21
N GLU A 90 1.72 -29.45 -7.96
CA GLU A 90 1.17 -29.92 -9.24
C GLU A 90 2.23 -29.98 -10.35
N SER A 91 3.19 -29.06 -10.33
CA SER A 91 4.31 -29.03 -11.28
C SER A 91 5.48 -29.94 -10.88
N ALA A 92 5.45 -30.52 -9.68
CA ALA A 92 6.52 -31.40 -9.21
C ALA A 92 6.42 -32.77 -9.90
N GLU A 93 7.38 -33.07 -10.77
CA GLU A 93 7.45 -34.34 -11.51
C GLU A 93 8.16 -35.47 -10.73
N SER A 94 8.86 -35.14 -9.64
CA SER A 94 9.62 -36.09 -8.82
C SER A 94 9.07 -36.19 -7.38
N ASP A 95 9.17 -37.37 -6.78
CA ASP A 95 8.63 -37.67 -5.44
C ASP A 95 9.25 -36.79 -4.34
N GLU A 96 10.55 -36.48 -4.43
CA GLU A 96 11.23 -35.58 -3.50
C GLU A 96 10.75 -34.12 -3.61
N ALA A 97 10.44 -33.68 -4.83
CA ALA A 97 9.88 -32.35 -5.08
C ALA A 97 8.43 -32.25 -4.59
N LYS A 98 7.64 -33.32 -4.77
CA LYS A 98 6.29 -33.42 -4.20
C LYS A 98 6.32 -33.39 -2.68
N ALA A 99 7.21 -34.14 -2.03
CA ALA A 99 7.34 -34.14 -0.57
C ALA A 99 7.72 -32.75 -0.02
N THR A 100 8.63 -32.04 -0.69
CA THR A 100 9.05 -30.68 -0.30
C THR A 100 7.93 -29.66 -0.53
N ALA A 101 7.23 -29.74 -1.67
CA ALA A 101 6.11 -28.86 -1.98
C ALA A 101 4.90 -29.13 -1.06
N GLN A 102 4.66 -30.38 -0.67
CA GLN A 102 3.61 -30.77 0.27
C GLN A 102 3.89 -30.20 1.67
N ALA A 103 5.14 -30.30 2.15
CA ALA A 103 5.53 -29.70 3.42
C ALA A 103 5.42 -28.17 3.41
N ALA A 104 5.75 -27.53 2.27
CA ALA A 104 5.58 -26.09 2.08
C ALA A 104 4.09 -25.69 2.04
N LEU A 105 3.23 -26.51 1.42
CA LEU A 105 1.78 -26.30 1.39
C LEU A 105 1.19 -26.38 2.80
N ASP A 106 1.52 -27.42 3.56
CA ASP A 106 1.01 -27.64 4.92
C ASP A 106 1.44 -26.52 5.89
N GLY A 107 2.69 -26.05 5.77
CA GLY A 107 3.18 -24.89 6.53
C GLY A 107 2.48 -23.58 6.16
N ALA A 108 2.20 -23.36 4.87
CA ALA A 108 1.49 -22.18 4.39
C ALA A 108 0.00 -22.20 4.77
N GLU A 109 -0.66 -23.36 4.70
CA GLU A 109 -2.05 -23.53 5.15
C GLU A 109 -2.19 -23.37 6.67
N SER A 110 -1.24 -23.90 7.45
CA SER A 110 -1.22 -23.72 8.90
C SER A 110 -1.03 -22.25 9.29
N ALA A 111 -0.10 -21.54 8.65
CA ALA A 111 0.10 -20.11 8.88
C ALA A 111 -1.12 -19.27 8.45
N LEU A 112 -1.82 -19.69 7.39
CA LEU A 112 -3.05 -19.05 6.94
C LEU A 112 -4.23 -19.31 7.90
N ALA A 113 -4.32 -20.50 8.50
CA ALA A 113 -5.32 -20.83 9.51
C ALA A 113 -5.08 -20.10 10.85
N ASP A 114 -3.82 -19.96 11.26
CA ASP A 114 -3.42 -19.21 12.46
C ASP A 114 -3.70 -17.70 12.27
N ALA A 115 -3.46 -17.17 11.06
CA ALA A 115 -3.79 -15.79 10.72
C ALA A 115 -5.30 -15.49 10.59
N LYS A 116 -6.13 -16.53 10.36
CA LYS A 116 -7.60 -16.43 10.30
C LYS A 116 -8.29 -16.69 11.65
N SER A 117 -7.58 -17.21 12.65
CA SER A 117 -8.10 -17.49 14.01
C SER A 117 -8.23 -16.26 14.91
#